data_AF-A0A356BA04-F1
#
_entry.id   AF-A0A356BA04-F1
#
_cell.length_a   1.000
_cell.length_b   1.000
_cell.length_c   1.000
_cell.angle_alpha   90.00
_cell.angle_beta   90.00
_cell.angle_gamma   90.00
#
_symmetry.space_group_name_H-M   'P 1'
#
loop_
_entity.id
_entity.type
_entity.pdbx_description
1 polymer ?
#
loop_
_entity_poly.entity_id
_entity_poly.type
_entity_poly.pdbx_seq_one_letter_code
_entity_poly.pdbx_strand_id
1 'polypeptide(L)'
;MHLAKAGRYLVKTLVILLGAVATCYLVLLAINWQDEQPSAAARALQQHLQAPPQLSQDNNGYRYFSDHSADNELSVSALLADLTRQCGGQGCQSALLELQPELATVIAEHQPLAEFYRRLQQFEYWYEPVPATMDAIPSYQPLLQAQQLWLLKAWQAALQQDTAAVKSLLQRDLQFWRRTLAGNQLLIGKMVSVSAIKKHFAVADSILQQLPVAERSASLPDLWSQPFDSKELSLQQALAGEWAFGNMVINT
;
A
#
# COMPACT_ATOMS: atom_id res chain seq x y z
N MET A 1 63.79 -15.76 45.62
CA MET A 1 64.18 -15.13 44.33
C MET A 1 63.21 -15.43 43.17
N HIS A 2 62.44 -16.53 43.17
CA HIS A 2 61.49 -16.87 42.10
C HIS A 2 60.18 -16.04 42.11
N LEU A 3 59.66 -15.66 43.29
CA LEU A 3 58.43 -14.86 43.44
C LEU A 3 58.54 -13.44 42.84
N ALA A 4 59.67 -12.77 43.03
CA ALA A 4 59.91 -11.42 42.48
C ALA A 4 60.00 -11.43 40.93
N LYS A 5 60.52 -12.51 40.35
CA LYS A 5 60.53 -12.70 38.89
C LYS A 5 59.11 -12.95 38.37
N ALA A 6 58.35 -13.83 39.03
CA ALA A 6 56.96 -14.14 38.67
C ALA A 6 56.05 -12.90 38.71
N GLY A 7 56.15 -12.06 39.74
CA GLY A 7 55.40 -10.79 39.83
C GLY A 7 55.75 -9.83 38.70
N ARG A 8 57.02 -9.76 38.29
CA ARG A 8 57.47 -8.93 37.15
C ARG A 8 56.90 -9.41 35.81
N TYR A 9 56.79 -10.73 35.62
CA TYR A 9 56.14 -11.29 34.43
C TYR A 9 54.64 -11.02 34.43
N LEU A 10 53.96 -11.19 35.57
CA LEU A 10 52.53 -10.87 35.74
C LEU A 10 52.21 -9.41 35.38
N VAL A 11 52.98 -8.45 35.92
CA VAL A 11 52.81 -7.02 35.61
C VAL A 11 53.06 -6.74 34.14
N LYS A 12 54.10 -7.33 33.53
CA LYS A 12 54.36 -7.18 32.09
C LYS A 12 53.22 -7.71 31.24
N THR A 13 52.71 -8.90 31.55
CA THR A 13 51.58 -9.49 30.83
C THR A 13 50.32 -8.63 30.97
N LEU A 14 50.04 -8.10 32.16
CA LEU A 14 48.92 -7.19 32.39
C LEU A 14 49.03 -5.89 31.58
N VAL A 15 50.22 -5.27 31.56
CA VAL A 15 50.48 -4.06 30.77
C VAL A 15 50.33 -4.32 29.27
N ILE A 16 50.80 -5.46 28.77
CA ILE A 16 50.65 -5.85 27.37
C ILE A 16 49.17 -6.05 27.02
N LEU A 17 48.40 -6.73 27.88
CA LEU A 17 46.96 -6.94 27.67
C LEU A 17 46.19 -5.62 27.65
N LEU A 18 46.44 -4.74 28.61
CA LEU A 18 45.81 -3.42 28.66
C LEU A 18 46.20 -2.54 27.47
N GLY A 19 47.48 -2.59 27.06
CA GLY A 19 47.96 -1.89 25.87
C GLY A 19 47.31 -2.41 24.59
N ALA A 20 47.09 -3.73 24.48
CA ALA A 20 46.39 -4.33 23.36
C ALA A 20 44.92 -3.88 23.31
N VAL A 21 44.21 -3.90 24.44
CA VAL A 21 42.82 -3.41 24.53
C VAL A 21 42.71 -1.93 24.14
N ALA A 22 43.59 -1.08 24.68
CA ALA A 22 43.61 0.33 24.35
C ALA A 22 43.90 0.57 22.86
N THR A 23 44.83 -0.18 22.28
CA THR A 23 45.15 -0.10 20.85
C THR A 23 43.95 -0.52 19.99
N CYS A 24 43.29 -1.63 20.32
CA CYS A 24 42.09 -2.07 19.62
C CYS A 24 40.98 -1.01 19.71
N TYR A 25 40.79 -0.37 20.87
CA TYR A 25 39.80 0.68 21.03
C TYR A 25 40.13 1.93 20.21
N LEU A 26 41.40 2.35 20.17
CA LEU A 26 41.84 3.48 19.34
C LEU A 26 41.67 3.19 17.85
N VAL A 27 41.91 1.95 17.41
CA VAL A 27 41.66 1.53 16.03
C VAL A 27 40.17 1.60 15.71
N LEU A 28 39.30 1.09 16.59
CA LEU A 28 37.84 1.21 16.42
C LEU A 28 37.38 2.66 16.36
N LEU A 29 37.94 3.52 17.22
CA LEU A 29 37.61 4.95 17.23
C LEU A 29 38.09 5.64 15.95
N ALA A 30 39.27 5.28 15.42
CA ALA A 30 39.76 5.82 14.15
C ALA A 30 38.92 5.36 12.95
N ILE A 31 38.41 4.12 12.98
CA ILE A 31 37.49 3.59 11.97
C ILE A 31 36.15 4.33 12.04
N ASN A 32 35.54 4.40 13.23
CA ASN A 32 34.24 5.06 13.43
C ASN A 32 34.31 6.59 13.30
N TRP A 33 35.49 7.22 13.38
CA TRP A 33 35.64 8.65 13.12
C TRP A 33 35.26 8.99 11.66
N GLN A 34 35.46 8.05 10.73
CA GLN A 34 35.10 8.22 9.32
C GLN A 34 33.63 7.93 9.02
N ASP A 35 32.82 7.54 10.00
CA ASP A 35 31.38 7.41 9.78
C ASP A 35 30.76 8.78 9.53
N GLU A 36 30.21 8.94 8.34
CA GLU A 36 29.49 10.16 7.96
C GLU A 36 28.19 10.28 8.76
N GLN A 37 27.91 11.49 9.26
CA GLN A 37 26.60 11.77 9.85
C GLN A 37 25.49 11.56 8.82
N PRO A 38 24.26 11.21 9.26
CA PRO A 38 23.12 11.12 8.36
C PRO A 38 22.99 12.37 7.48
N SER A 39 22.90 12.14 6.17
CA SER A 39 22.74 13.21 5.20
C SER A 39 21.49 14.06 5.51
N ALA A 40 21.45 15.30 5.00
CA ALA A 40 20.27 16.15 5.18
C ALA A 40 18.99 15.48 4.64
N ALA A 41 19.11 14.70 3.56
CA ALA A 41 18.01 13.92 2.99
C ALA A 41 17.54 12.81 3.95
N ALA A 42 18.46 12.04 4.54
CA ALA A 42 18.12 11.00 5.51
C ALA A 42 17.41 11.57 6.74
N ARG A 43 17.88 12.72 7.25
CA ARG A 43 17.22 13.43 8.35
C ARG A 43 15.81 13.92 7.99
N ALA A 44 15.62 14.42 6.77
CA ALA A 44 14.31 14.84 6.30
C ALA A 44 13.32 13.67 6.19
N LEU A 45 13.75 12.50 5.71
CA LEU A 45 12.93 11.29 5.67
C LEU A 45 12.58 10.79 7.08
N GLN A 46 13.55 10.82 8.01
CA GLN A 46 13.30 10.46 9.40
C GLN A 46 12.26 11.39 10.06
N GLN A 47 12.38 12.70 9.86
CA GLN A 47 11.43 13.69 10.38
C GLN A 47 10.01 13.48 9.84
N HIS A 48 9.88 13.02 8.59
CA HIS A 48 8.59 12.72 7.96
C HIS A 48 7.79 11.62 8.66
N LEU A 49 8.45 10.76 9.43
CA LEU A 49 7.82 9.63 10.13
C LEU A 49 7.67 9.82 11.65
N GLN A 50 8.24 10.89 12.20
CA GLN A 50 8.38 11.06 13.66
C GLN A 50 7.08 11.37 14.41
N ALA A 51 5.97 11.59 13.72
CA ALA A 51 4.65 11.66 14.34
C ALA A 51 3.65 10.85 13.51
N PRO A 52 3.29 9.62 13.93
CA PRO A 52 2.08 9.00 13.43
C PRO A 52 0.96 10.00 13.69
N PRO A 53 0.13 10.35 12.69
CA PRO A 53 -1.04 11.18 12.96
C PRO A 53 -1.82 10.52 14.10
N GLN A 54 -2.31 11.32 15.05
CA GLN A 54 -3.19 10.85 16.13
C GLN A 54 -4.53 10.46 15.51
N LEU A 55 -4.53 9.36 14.75
CA LEU A 55 -5.70 8.78 14.14
C LEU A 55 -6.36 7.90 15.19
N SER A 56 -7.68 8.04 15.32
CA SER A 56 -8.47 6.99 15.95
C SER A 56 -8.19 5.70 15.19
N GLN A 57 -7.60 4.71 15.87
CA GLN A 57 -7.24 3.44 15.23
C GLN A 57 -8.47 2.72 14.67
N ASP A 58 -9.67 3.04 15.17
CA ASP A 58 -10.94 2.49 14.73
C ASP A 58 -11.41 3.06 13.38
N ASN A 59 -10.77 4.12 12.87
CA ASN A 59 -11.11 4.79 11.62
C ASN A 59 -10.00 4.70 10.56
N ASN A 60 -9.11 3.70 10.65
CA ASN A 60 -8.06 3.44 9.66
C ASN A 60 -8.42 2.24 8.77
N GLY A 61 -8.69 2.49 7.50
CA GLY A 61 -9.02 1.45 6.52
C GLY A 61 -7.89 0.45 6.25
N TYR A 62 -6.62 0.85 6.41
CA TYR A 62 -5.49 -0.07 6.23
C TYR A 62 -5.52 -1.18 7.28
N ARG A 63 -5.82 -0.86 8.54
CA ARG A 63 -5.89 -1.86 9.61
C ARG A 63 -6.98 -2.88 9.31
N TYR A 64 -8.18 -2.42 8.96
CA TYR A 64 -9.26 -3.31 8.54
C TYR A 64 -8.85 -4.18 7.34
N PHE A 65 -8.17 -3.61 6.34
CA PHE A 65 -7.62 -4.39 5.23
C PHE A 65 -6.64 -5.46 5.71
N SER A 66 -5.62 -5.11 6.50
CA SER A 66 -4.63 -6.06 7.00
C SER A 66 -5.28 -7.19 7.80
N ASP A 67 -6.21 -6.86 8.70
CA ASP A 67 -6.88 -7.83 9.57
C ASP A 67 -7.71 -8.88 8.81
N HIS A 68 -8.18 -8.56 7.59
CA HIS A 68 -9.06 -9.43 6.80
C HIS A 68 -8.44 -9.91 5.48
N SER A 69 -7.28 -9.37 5.06
CA SER A 69 -6.69 -9.66 3.74
C SER A 69 -6.29 -11.12 3.51
N ALA A 70 -6.17 -11.90 4.59
CA ALA A 70 -5.85 -13.33 4.53
C ALA A 70 -7.09 -14.23 4.64
N ASP A 71 -8.30 -13.65 4.72
CA ASP A 71 -9.53 -14.40 4.92
C ASP A 71 -9.90 -15.17 3.65
N ASN A 72 -10.06 -16.48 3.80
CA ASN A 72 -10.44 -17.36 2.69
C ASN A 72 -11.81 -16.99 2.08
N GLU A 73 -12.67 -16.32 2.84
CA GLU A 73 -13.97 -15.81 2.37
C GLU A 73 -13.85 -14.72 1.30
N LEU A 74 -12.66 -14.11 1.15
CA LEU A 74 -12.36 -13.12 0.10
C LEU A 74 -11.82 -13.77 -1.17
N SER A 75 -11.70 -15.10 -1.21
CA SER A 75 -11.25 -15.84 -2.39
C SER A 75 -12.22 -15.67 -3.54
N VAL A 76 -11.69 -15.44 -4.74
CA VAL A 76 -12.50 -15.30 -5.95
C VAL A 76 -12.49 -16.54 -6.82
N SER A 77 -13.52 -16.69 -7.67
CA SER A 77 -13.56 -17.72 -8.70
C SER A 77 -12.48 -17.47 -9.77
N ALA A 78 -12.08 -18.53 -10.48
CA ALA A 78 -11.13 -18.44 -11.59
C ALA A 78 -11.61 -17.44 -12.66
N LEU A 79 -12.92 -17.40 -12.93
CA LEU A 79 -13.55 -16.45 -13.85
C LEU A 79 -13.26 -14.99 -13.46
N LEU A 80 -13.48 -14.62 -12.20
CA LEU A 80 -13.25 -13.24 -11.74
C LEU A 80 -11.75 -12.90 -11.67
N ALA A 81 -10.90 -13.87 -11.35
CA ALA A 81 -9.45 -13.71 -11.41
C ALA A 81 -8.97 -13.46 -12.86
N ASP A 82 -9.48 -14.21 -13.82
CA ASP A 82 -9.15 -14.08 -15.25
C ASP A 82 -9.61 -12.74 -15.81
N LEU A 83 -10.84 -12.34 -15.49
CA LEU A 83 -11.36 -11.03 -15.86
C LEU A 83 -10.47 -9.90 -15.32
N THR A 84 -10.05 -10.00 -14.06
CA THR A 84 -9.17 -8.99 -13.43
C THR A 84 -7.88 -8.81 -14.22
N ARG A 85 -7.30 -9.90 -14.74
CA ARG A 85 -6.10 -9.86 -15.59
C ARG A 85 -6.39 -9.22 -16.95
N GLN A 86 -7.48 -9.64 -17.61
CA GLN A 86 -7.86 -9.14 -18.94
C GLN A 86 -8.20 -7.64 -18.91
N CYS A 87 -8.85 -7.17 -17.85
CA CYS A 87 -9.19 -5.76 -17.65
C CYS A 87 -8.01 -4.86 -17.26
N GLY A 88 -6.79 -5.41 -17.14
CA GLY A 88 -5.56 -4.63 -17.03
C GLY A 88 -4.99 -4.15 -18.37
N GLY A 89 -5.58 -4.55 -19.51
CA GLY A 89 -5.09 -4.23 -20.87
C GLY A 89 -6.20 -3.79 -21.83
N GLN A 90 -5.95 -3.92 -23.15
CA GLN A 90 -6.89 -3.48 -24.20
C GLN A 90 -8.12 -4.39 -24.39
N GLY A 91 -8.17 -5.56 -23.73
CA GLY A 91 -9.25 -6.56 -23.90
C GLY A 91 -10.40 -6.44 -22.90
N CYS A 92 -10.45 -5.39 -22.06
CA CYS A 92 -11.44 -5.32 -20.99
C CYS A 92 -12.89 -5.31 -21.50
N GLN A 93 -13.17 -4.52 -22.54
CA GLN A 93 -14.54 -4.38 -23.06
C GLN A 93 -15.08 -5.70 -23.61
N SER A 94 -14.30 -6.44 -24.39
CA SER A 94 -14.71 -7.76 -24.90
C SER A 94 -14.96 -8.75 -23.76
N ALA A 95 -14.06 -8.78 -22.76
CA ALA A 95 -14.21 -9.67 -21.61
C ALA A 95 -15.47 -9.34 -20.78
N LEU A 96 -15.83 -8.06 -20.64
CA LEU A 96 -17.04 -7.63 -19.93
C LEU A 96 -18.32 -8.00 -20.69
N LEU A 97 -18.30 -7.93 -22.03
CA LEU A 97 -19.41 -8.36 -22.86
C LEU A 97 -19.63 -9.88 -22.80
N GLU A 98 -18.55 -10.66 -22.83
CA GLU A 98 -18.62 -12.13 -22.68
C GLU A 98 -19.17 -12.53 -21.31
N LEU A 99 -18.81 -11.80 -20.24
CA LEU A 99 -19.30 -12.05 -18.88
C LEU A 99 -20.76 -11.64 -18.67
N GLN A 100 -21.32 -10.77 -19.50
CA GLN A 100 -22.64 -10.16 -19.28
C GLN A 100 -23.76 -11.15 -18.90
N PRO A 101 -23.90 -12.34 -19.52
CA PRO A 101 -24.95 -13.30 -19.16
C PRO A 101 -24.82 -13.84 -17.72
N GLU A 102 -23.59 -13.93 -17.20
CA GLU A 102 -23.29 -14.50 -15.87
C GLU A 102 -23.08 -13.41 -14.81
N LEU A 103 -23.09 -12.13 -15.21
CA LEU A 103 -22.70 -11.00 -14.36
C LEU A 103 -23.44 -10.96 -13.02
N ALA A 104 -24.76 -11.16 -13.02
CA ALA A 104 -25.56 -11.13 -11.80
C ALA A 104 -25.18 -12.28 -10.85
N THR A 105 -24.92 -13.47 -11.39
CA THR A 105 -24.49 -14.64 -10.63
C THR A 105 -23.12 -14.41 -10.02
N VAL A 106 -22.15 -13.93 -10.81
CA VAL A 106 -20.79 -13.63 -10.30
C VAL A 106 -20.83 -12.57 -9.20
N ILE A 107 -21.64 -11.52 -9.35
CA ILE A 107 -21.79 -10.51 -8.28
C ILE A 107 -22.41 -11.11 -7.01
N ALA A 108 -23.38 -12.01 -7.17
CA ALA A 108 -24.06 -12.67 -6.04
C ALA A 108 -23.17 -13.69 -5.31
N GLU A 109 -22.31 -14.41 -6.04
CA GLU A 109 -21.38 -15.38 -5.46
C GLU A 109 -20.33 -14.71 -4.56
N HIS A 110 -19.87 -13.51 -4.93
CA HIS A 110 -18.79 -12.81 -4.25
C HIS A 110 -19.27 -11.70 -3.30
N GLN A 111 -20.45 -11.86 -2.68
CA GLN A 111 -21.01 -10.87 -1.74
C GLN A 111 -20.08 -10.53 -0.56
N PRO A 112 -19.38 -11.49 0.10
CA PRO A 112 -18.44 -11.16 1.17
C PRO A 112 -17.35 -10.17 0.71
N LEU A 113 -16.81 -10.37 -0.49
CA LEU A 113 -15.81 -9.48 -1.09
C LEU A 113 -16.38 -8.09 -1.39
N ALA A 114 -17.63 -8.01 -1.87
CA ALA A 114 -18.29 -6.74 -2.11
C ALA A 114 -18.55 -5.96 -0.81
N GLU A 115 -18.94 -6.65 0.26
CA GLU A 115 -19.17 -6.07 1.58
C GLU A 115 -17.87 -5.61 2.24
N PHE A 116 -16.81 -6.41 2.12
CA PHE A 116 -15.46 -6.04 2.51
C PHE A 116 -15.03 -4.72 1.86
N TYR A 117 -15.21 -4.60 0.54
CA TYR A 117 -14.84 -3.36 -0.16
C TYR A 117 -15.72 -2.18 0.23
N ARG A 118 -17.03 -2.39 0.34
CA ARG A 118 -17.97 -1.35 0.78
C ARG A 118 -17.58 -0.82 2.15
N ARG A 119 -17.18 -1.70 3.08
CA ARG A 119 -16.70 -1.33 4.41
C ARG A 119 -15.40 -0.52 4.33
N LEU A 120 -14.44 -0.94 3.49
CA LEU A 120 -13.19 -0.19 3.27
C LEU A 120 -13.42 1.25 2.79
N GLN A 121 -14.38 1.45 1.90
CA GLN A 121 -14.71 2.78 1.38
C GLN A 121 -15.27 3.74 2.46
N GLN A 122 -15.79 3.21 3.57
CA GLN A 122 -16.38 4.00 4.66
C GLN A 122 -15.36 4.60 5.63
N PHE A 123 -14.19 4.00 5.78
CA PHE A 123 -13.14 4.53 6.66
C PHE A 123 -12.70 5.88 6.15
N GLU A 124 -12.47 6.84 7.04
CA GLU A 124 -12.06 8.20 6.66
C GLU A 124 -10.58 8.26 6.27
N TYR A 125 -9.75 7.44 6.90
CA TYR A 125 -8.30 7.46 6.75
C TYR A 125 -7.77 6.16 6.16
N TRP A 126 -6.67 6.29 5.43
CA TRP A 126 -5.79 5.18 5.06
C TRP A 126 -4.40 5.52 5.55
N TYR A 127 -3.89 4.76 6.51
CA TYR A 127 -2.54 4.92 7.03
C TYR A 127 -1.88 3.53 7.10
N GLU A 128 -1.02 3.27 6.12
CA GLU A 128 -0.18 2.07 6.06
C GLU A 128 1.02 2.28 6.99
N PRO A 129 1.20 1.51 8.08
CA PRO A 129 2.39 1.60 8.93
C PRO A 129 3.62 1.03 8.21
N VAL A 130 4.80 1.46 8.64
CA VAL A 130 6.06 0.81 8.24
C VAL A 130 6.08 -0.60 8.87
N PRO A 131 6.18 -1.68 8.08
CA PRO A 131 6.11 -3.05 8.58
C PRO A 131 7.39 -3.41 9.34
N ALA A 132 7.28 -4.30 10.33
CA ALA A 132 8.46 -4.77 11.07
C ALA A 132 9.28 -5.81 10.29
N THR A 133 8.64 -6.57 9.40
CA THR A 133 9.23 -7.63 8.58
C THR A 133 8.56 -7.66 7.21
N MET A 134 9.19 -8.32 6.22
CA MET A 134 8.57 -8.48 4.90
C MET A 134 7.23 -9.25 4.95
N ASP A 135 7.14 -10.26 5.80
CA ASP A 135 5.93 -11.09 5.95
C ASP A 135 4.73 -10.31 6.54
N ALA A 136 4.99 -9.13 7.14
CA ALA A 136 3.94 -8.25 7.65
C ALA A 136 3.27 -7.41 6.55
N ILE A 137 3.79 -7.44 5.31
CA ILE A 137 3.17 -6.76 4.17
C ILE A 137 2.01 -7.65 3.65
N PRO A 138 0.74 -7.21 3.76
CA PRO A 138 -0.39 -8.01 3.32
C PRO A 138 -0.42 -8.16 1.79
N SER A 139 -1.08 -9.22 1.32
CA SER A 139 -1.39 -9.34 -0.10
C SER A 139 -2.43 -8.29 -0.51
N TYR A 140 -2.11 -7.52 -1.55
CA TYR A 140 -3.02 -6.54 -2.15
C TYR A 140 -4.04 -7.16 -3.10
N GLN A 141 -3.95 -8.46 -3.36
CA GLN A 141 -4.79 -9.15 -4.34
C GLN A 141 -6.29 -9.10 -3.99
N PRO A 142 -6.74 -9.37 -2.73
CA PRO A 142 -8.14 -9.26 -2.38
C PRO A 142 -8.68 -7.85 -2.59
N LEU A 143 -7.88 -6.82 -2.31
CA LEU A 143 -8.28 -5.43 -2.49
C LEU A 143 -8.54 -5.09 -3.98
N LEU A 144 -7.66 -5.54 -4.88
CA LEU A 144 -7.80 -5.34 -6.32
C LEU A 144 -8.94 -6.17 -6.94
N GLN A 145 -9.17 -7.37 -6.39
CA GLN A 145 -10.31 -8.21 -6.76
C GLN A 145 -11.63 -7.58 -6.31
N ALA A 146 -11.67 -7.02 -5.11
CA ALA A 146 -12.84 -6.33 -4.60
C ALA A 146 -13.17 -5.08 -5.42
N GLN A 147 -12.14 -4.34 -5.87
CA GLN A 147 -12.32 -3.26 -6.85
C GLN A 147 -12.90 -3.78 -8.17
N GLN A 148 -12.40 -4.90 -8.71
CA GLN A 148 -12.96 -5.48 -9.94
C GLN A 148 -14.46 -5.74 -9.79
N LEU A 149 -14.85 -6.39 -8.69
CA LEU A 149 -16.25 -6.70 -8.41
C LEU A 149 -17.10 -5.43 -8.24
N TRP A 150 -16.53 -4.38 -7.64
CA TRP A 150 -17.21 -3.09 -7.51
C TRP A 150 -17.46 -2.42 -8.86
N LEU A 151 -16.49 -2.47 -9.77
CA LEU A 151 -16.65 -1.96 -11.13
C LEU A 151 -17.64 -2.80 -11.94
N LEU A 152 -17.73 -4.11 -11.69
CA LEU A 152 -18.77 -4.97 -12.26
C LEU A 152 -20.18 -4.58 -11.79
N LYS A 153 -20.34 -4.20 -10.52
CA LYS A 153 -21.60 -3.63 -10.03
C LYS A 153 -21.97 -2.34 -10.77
N ALA A 154 -21.00 -1.48 -11.06
CA ALA A 154 -21.23 -0.26 -11.83
C ALA A 154 -21.61 -0.58 -13.29
N TRP A 155 -20.98 -1.58 -13.90
CA TRP A 155 -21.39 -2.09 -15.21
C TRP A 155 -22.84 -2.61 -15.21
N GLN A 156 -23.20 -3.42 -14.21
CA GLN A 156 -24.55 -3.95 -14.06
C GLN A 156 -25.58 -2.82 -13.94
N ALA A 157 -25.29 -1.79 -13.14
CA ALA A 157 -26.14 -0.61 -13.02
C ALA A 157 -26.30 0.13 -14.35
N ALA A 158 -25.23 0.24 -15.15
CA ALA A 158 -25.30 0.88 -16.46
C ALA A 158 -26.18 0.09 -17.44
N LEU A 159 -26.08 -1.25 -17.45
CA LEU A 159 -26.98 -2.11 -18.23
C LEU A 159 -28.46 -1.97 -17.82
N GLN A 160 -28.71 -1.64 -16.54
CA GLN A 160 -30.03 -1.39 -16.00
C GLN A 160 -30.49 0.07 -16.16
N GLN A 161 -29.67 0.92 -16.82
CA GLN A 161 -29.91 2.36 -16.98
C GLN A 161 -30.03 3.13 -15.65
N ASP A 162 -29.45 2.60 -14.56
CA ASP A 162 -29.40 3.28 -13.27
C ASP A 162 -28.19 4.24 -13.22
N THR A 163 -28.39 5.41 -13.83
CA THR A 163 -27.37 6.47 -13.92
C THR A 163 -26.88 6.96 -12.56
N ALA A 164 -27.75 6.98 -11.55
CA ALA A 164 -27.43 7.42 -10.20
C ALA A 164 -26.53 6.41 -9.49
N ALA A 165 -26.82 5.11 -9.63
CA ALA A 165 -25.98 4.06 -9.09
C ALA A 165 -24.60 4.04 -9.78
N VAL A 166 -24.54 4.19 -11.10
CA VAL A 166 -23.26 4.29 -11.85
C VAL A 166 -22.40 5.41 -11.27
N LYS A 167 -22.95 6.64 -11.17
CA LYS A 167 -22.22 7.79 -10.61
C LYS A 167 -21.73 7.49 -9.19
N SER A 168 -22.61 6.97 -8.33
CA SER A 168 -22.30 6.71 -6.93
C SER A 168 -21.22 5.64 -6.73
N LEU A 169 -21.26 4.56 -7.52
CA LEU A 169 -20.27 3.48 -7.45
C LEU A 169 -18.89 3.95 -7.90
N LEU A 170 -18.81 4.64 -9.04
CA LEU A 170 -17.56 5.17 -9.57
C LEU A 170 -16.97 6.27 -8.66
N GLN A 171 -17.82 7.18 -8.15
CA GLN A 171 -17.38 8.22 -7.21
C GLN A 171 -16.72 7.62 -5.95
N ARG A 172 -17.35 6.60 -5.34
CA ARG A 172 -16.81 5.95 -4.13
C ARG A 172 -15.52 5.18 -4.40
N ASP A 173 -15.44 4.51 -5.55
CA ASP A 173 -14.22 3.80 -5.97
C ASP A 173 -13.03 4.75 -6.06
N LEU A 174 -13.18 5.84 -6.83
CA LEU A 174 -12.09 6.79 -7.01
C LEU A 174 -11.75 7.52 -5.71
N GLN A 175 -12.76 7.89 -4.89
CA GLN A 175 -12.53 8.51 -3.59
C GLN A 175 -11.67 7.63 -2.68
N PHE A 176 -11.97 6.33 -2.63
CA PHE A 176 -11.17 5.38 -1.86
C PHE A 176 -9.74 5.32 -2.36
N TRP A 177 -9.52 5.12 -3.65
CA TRP A 177 -8.15 4.96 -4.18
C TRP A 177 -7.32 6.23 -4.15
N ARG A 178 -7.94 7.41 -4.27
CA ARG A 178 -7.27 8.70 -4.06
C ARG A 178 -6.76 8.86 -2.62
N ARG A 179 -7.60 8.50 -1.65
CA ARG A 179 -7.20 8.47 -0.23
C ARG A 179 -6.09 7.45 0.03
N THR A 180 -6.20 6.24 -0.51
CA THR A 180 -5.16 5.21 -0.38
C THR A 180 -3.84 5.70 -1.00
N LEU A 181 -3.88 6.30 -2.18
CA LEU A 181 -2.71 6.87 -2.87
C LEU A 181 -1.96 7.90 -2.01
N ALA A 182 -2.69 8.79 -1.33
CA ALA A 182 -2.11 9.80 -0.44
C ALA A 182 -1.62 9.23 0.90
N GLY A 183 -2.21 8.12 1.36
CA GLY A 183 -2.00 7.56 2.69
C GLY A 183 -0.93 6.48 2.83
N ASN A 184 -0.43 5.93 1.70
CA ASN A 184 0.57 4.87 1.71
C ASN A 184 1.95 5.35 2.14
N GLN A 185 2.63 4.54 2.94
CA GLN A 185 4.01 4.76 3.38
C GLN A 185 5.00 3.84 2.69
N LEU A 186 4.54 2.85 1.92
CA LEU A 186 5.37 2.00 1.10
C LEU A 186 5.15 2.30 -0.38
N LEU A 187 6.21 2.11 -1.17
CA LEU A 187 6.16 2.29 -2.61
C LEU A 187 5.17 1.30 -3.25
N ILE A 188 5.13 0.06 -2.75
CA ILE A 188 4.22 -0.97 -3.26
C ILE A 188 2.75 -0.57 -3.13
N GLY A 189 2.31 -0.05 -1.97
CA GLY A 189 0.94 0.43 -1.77
C GLY A 189 0.60 1.58 -2.72
N LYS A 190 1.55 2.49 -2.95
CA LYS A 190 1.38 3.60 -3.89
C LYS A 190 1.25 3.11 -5.33
N MET A 191 2.07 2.16 -5.76
CA MET A 191 1.96 1.53 -7.08
C MET A 191 0.62 0.81 -7.29
N VAL A 192 0.16 0.08 -6.27
CA VAL A 192 -1.16 -0.58 -6.29
C VAL A 192 -2.27 0.45 -6.46
N SER A 193 -2.22 1.57 -5.72
CA SER A 193 -3.21 2.65 -5.83
C SER A 193 -3.23 3.28 -7.23
N VAL A 194 -2.06 3.54 -7.82
CA VAL A 194 -1.95 4.04 -9.20
C VAL A 194 -2.53 3.04 -10.20
N SER A 195 -2.23 1.75 -10.04
CA SER A 195 -2.76 0.69 -10.90
C SER A 195 -4.30 0.64 -10.83
N ALA A 196 -4.85 0.69 -9.62
CA ALA A 196 -6.28 0.70 -9.39
C ALA A 196 -6.99 1.94 -9.98
N ILE A 197 -6.38 3.12 -9.88
CA ILE A 197 -6.90 4.35 -10.50
C ILE A 197 -6.87 4.26 -12.03
N LYS A 198 -5.79 3.73 -12.61
CA LYS A 198 -5.73 3.51 -14.07
C LYS A 198 -6.83 2.56 -14.53
N LYS A 199 -7.01 1.46 -13.80
CA LYS A 199 -8.07 0.48 -14.04
C LYS A 199 -9.47 1.11 -13.92
N HIS A 200 -9.70 1.94 -12.90
CA HIS A 200 -10.94 2.69 -12.74
C HIS A 200 -11.32 3.40 -14.03
N PHE A 201 -10.42 4.22 -14.58
CA PHE A 201 -10.71 4.98 -15.80
C PHE A 201 -10.84 4.09 -17.04
N ALA A 202 -10.02 3.04 -17.16
CA ALA A 202 -10.10 2.10 -18.27
C ALA A 202 -11.45 1.38 -18.34
N VAL A 203 -11.97 0.93 -17.19
CA VAL A 203 -13.26 0.23 -17.12
C VAL A 203 -14.44 1.22 -17.21
N ALA A 204 -14.32 2.39 -16.59
CA ALA A 204 -15.40 3.37 -16.52
C ALA A 204 -15.81 3.91 -17.90
N ASP A 205 -14.88 4.07 -18.84
CA ASP A 205 -15.22 4.40 -20.23
C ASP A 205 -16.18 3.35 -20.83
N SER A 206 -15.87 2.07 -20.64
CA SER A 206 -16.70 0.98 -21.16
C SER A 206 -18.07 0.89 -20.45
N ILE A 207 -18.14 1.25 -19.16
CA ILE A 207 -19.40 1.36 -18.39
C ILE A 207 -20.28 2.49 -18.97
N LEU A 208 -19.71 3.69 -19.18
CA LEU A 208 -20.46 4.85 -19.67
C LEU A 208 -20.96 4.65 -21.10
N GLN A 209 -20.27 3.84 -21.91
CA GLN A 209 -20.74 3.47 -23.25
C GLN A 209 -22.06 2.68 -23.24
N GLN A 210 -22.38 1.98 -22.14
CA GLN A 210 -23.66 1.26 -21.99
C GLN A 210 -24.84 2.20 -21.75
N LEU A 211 -24.59 3.43 -21.30
CA LEU A 211 -25.63 4.41 -21.03
C LEU A 211 -26.04 5.17 -22.32
N PRO A 212 -27.32 5.61 -22.40
CA PRO A 212 -27.76 6.54 -23.43
C PRO A 212 -26.87 7.78 -23.47
N VAL A 213 -26.55 8.28 -24.68
CA VAL A 213 -25.65 9.43 -24.87
C VAL A 213 -26.09 10.65 -24.06
N ALA A 214 -27.40 10.88 -23.95
CA ALA A 214 -27.97 12.00 -23.20
C ALA A 214 -27.69 11.93 -21.68
N GLU A 215 -27.45 10.74 -21.13
CA GLU A 215 -27.30 10.51 -19.69
C GLU A 215 -25.84 10.42 -19.25
N ARG A 216 -24.91 10.16 -20.18
CA ARG A 216 -23.49 9.91 -19.86
C ARG A 216 -22.86 11.03 -19.04
N SER A 217 -23.13 12.29 -19.38
CA SER A 217 -22.59 13.45 -18.67
C SER A 217 -23.10 13.54 -17.23
N ALA A 218 -24.36 13.16 -16.98
CA ALA A 218 -24.94 13.17 -15.64
C ALA A 218 -24.37 12.04 -14.75
N SER A 219 -23.88 10.96 -15.35
CA SER A 219 -23.27 9.82 -14.66
C SER A 219 -21.79 9.99 -14.31
N LEU A 220 -21.15 11.08 -14.75
CA LEU A 220 -19.74 11.34 -14.44
C LEU A 220 -19.55 11.62 -12.94
N PRO A 221 -18.59 10.95 -12.27
CA PRO A 221 -18.18 11.30 -10.91
C PRO A 221 -17.62 12.72 -10.82
N ASP A 222 -17.97 13.45 -9.77
CA ASP A 222 -17.49 14.84 -9.57
C ASP A 222 -15.96 14.88 -9.41
N LEU A 223 -15.39 13.84 -8.79
CA LEU A 223 -13.94 13.71 -8.57
C LEU A 223 -13.12 13.62 -9.86
N TRP A 224 -13.73 13.29 -11.01
CA TRP A 224 -13.02 13.22 -12.29
C TRP A 224 -12.59 14.60 -12.79
N SER A 225 -13.28 15.64 -12.36
CA SER A 225 -12.95 17.04 -12.69
C SER A 225 -11.91 17.64 -11.73
N GLN A 226 -11.56 16.94 -10.65
CA GLN A 226 -10.66 17.44 -9.62
C GLN A 226 -9.24 16.92 -9.84
N PRO A 227 -8.23 17.80 -9.99
CA PRO A 227 -6.85 17.37 -10.11
C PRO A 227 -6.39 16.62 -8.85
N PHE A 228 -5.38 15.78 -9.01
CA PHE A 228 -4.67 15.20 -7.88
C PHE A 228 -3.92 16.29 -7.11
N ASP A 229 -3.98 16.22 -5.78
CA ASP A 229 -3.29 17.15 -4.89
C ASP A 229 -1.80 16.80 -4.73
N SER A 230 -1.07 17.67 -4.02
CA SER A 230 0.37 17.50 -3.82
C SER A 230 0.72 16.25 -3.00
N LYS A 231 -0.15 15.80 -2.08
CA LYS A 231 0.09 14.61 -1.26
C LYS A 231 -0.07 13.34 -2.11
N GLU A 232 -1.11 13.30 -2.94
CA GLU A 232 -1.37 12.21 -3.88
C GLU A 232 -0.20 12.02 -4.87
N LEU A 233 0.35 13.14 -5.37
CA LEU A 233 1.44 13.13 -6.34
C LEU A 233 2.83 12.89 -5.71
N SER A 234 3.04 13.27 -4.44
CA SER A 234 4.33 13.17 -3.77
C SER A 234 4.79 11.72 -3.56
N LEU A 235 6.09 11.45 -3.72
CA LEU A 235 6.71 10.19 -3.32
C LEU A 235 7.33 10.26 -1.91
N GLN A 236 7.35 11.43 -1.28
CA GLN A 236 8.14 11.67 -0.08
C GLN A 236 7.74 10.78 1.09
N GLN A 237 6.44 10.56 1.29
CA GLN A 237 5.93 9.69 2.36
C GLN A 237 6.30 8.22 2.11
N ALA A 238 6.16 7.74 0.88
CA ALA A 238 6.56 6.39 0.51
C ALA A 238 8.08 6.19 0.67
N LEU A 239 8.89 7.14 0.18
CA LEU A 239 10.34 7.09 0.32
C LEU A 239 10.79 7.12 1.79
N ALA A 240 10.08 7.85 2.64
CA ALA A 240 10.37 7.88 4.07
C ALA A 240 10.10 6.50 4.70
N GLY A 241 8.96 5.88 4.41
CA GLY A 241 8.64 4.55 4.91
C GLY A 241 9.57 3.46 4.39
N GLU A 242 9.96 3.49 3.11
CA GLU A 242 10.98 2.58 2.55
C GLU A 242 12.34 2.75 3.24
N TRP A 243 12.76 3.99 3.50
CA TRP A 243 13.99 4.27 4.25
C TRP A 243 13.91 3.72 5.67
N ALA A 244 12.80 3.92 6.38
CA ALA A 244 12.63 3.40 7.73
C ALA A 244 12.57 1.87 7.78
N PHE A 245 11.91 1.24 6.81
CA PHE A 245 11.90 -0.21 6.66
C PHE A 245 13.31 -0.75 6.44
N GLY A 246 14.05 -0.19 5.47
CA GLY A 246 15.43 -0.58 5.20
C GLY A 246 16.34 -0.39 6.42
N ASN A 247 16.20 0.74 7.12
CA ASN A 247 16.96 1.01 8.34
C ASN A 247 16.62 0.03 9.48
N MET A 248 15.38 -0.45 9.57
CA MET A 248 15.01 -1.47 10.54
C MET A 248 15.66 -2.81 10.19
N VAL A 249 15.59 -3.25 8.94
CA VAL A 249 16.15 -4.53 8.47
C VAL A 249 17.68 -4.57 8.59
N ILE A 250 18.37 -3.45 8.37
CA ILE A 250 19.83 -3.38 8.44
C ILE A 250 20.35 -3.35 9.89
N ASN A 251 19.59 -2.74 10.82
CA ASN A 251 20.03 -2.54 12.20
C ASN A 251 19.54 -3.60 13.20
N THR A 252 18.75 -4.59 12.75
CA THR A 252 18.39 -5.81 13.51
C THR A 252 19.45 -6.88 13.38
#